data_AF-A0A2V5MYD4-F1
#
_entry.id   AF-A0A2V5MYD4-F1
#
_cell.length_a   1.000
_cell.length_b   1.000
_cell.length_c   1.000
_cell.angle_alpha   90.00
_cell.angle_beta   90.00
_cell.angle_gamma   90.00
#
_symmetry.space_group_name_H-M   'P 1'
#
loop_
_entity.id
_entity.type
_entity.pdbx_description
1 polymer ?
#
loop_
_entity_poly.entity_id
_entity_poly.type
_entity_poly.pdbx_seq_one_letter_code
_entity_poly.pdbx_strand_id
1 'polypeptide(L)' 'DIIQNPAFRWEMETKSGQPLSPCVEINGEILADVSGEEIEQYLVENGLVNASDAATDVPTNAPCASEQHGSPVDLRL' A
#
# COMPACT_ATOMS: atom_id res chain seq x y z
N ASP A 1 8.43 -9.44 -2.17
CA ASP A 1 8.98 -8.73 -1.00
C ASP A 1 10.32 -8.09 -1.38
N ILE A 2 10.42 -6.76 -1.24
CA ILE A 2 11.63 -5.97 -1.54
C ILE A 2 12.75 -6.16 -0.51
N ILE A 3 12.44 -6.72 0.67
CA ILE A 3 13.41 -7.06 1.71
C ILE A 3 14.19 -8.33 1.31
N GLN A 4 13.49 -9.32 0.74
CA GLN A 4 14.06 -10.64 0.42
C GLN A 4 14.66 -10.72 -0.98
N ASN A 5 14.17 -9.92 -1.94
CA ASN A 5 14.61 -9.99 -3.32
C ASN A 5 15.08 -8.61 -3.84
N PRO A 6 16.39 -8.43 -4.09
CA PRO A 6 16.93 -7.16 -4.58
C PRO A 6 16.43 -6.78 -5.98
N ALA A 7 16.00 -7.75 -6.81
CA ALA A 7 15.43 -7.45 -8.12
C ALA A 7 14.11 -6.69 -8.00
N PHE A 8 13.28 -7.01 -7.00
CA PHE A 8 12.02 -6.31 -6.75
C PHE A 8 12.23 -4.91 -6.19
N ARG A 9 13.27 -4.72 -5.36
CA ARG A 9 13.67 -3.38 -4.92
C ARG A 9 14.08 -2.52 -6.12
N TRP A 10 14.92 -3.06 -7.01
CA TRP A 10 15.36 -2.31 -8.19
C TRP A 10 14.21 -1.96 -9.14
N GLU A 11 13.28 -2.90 -9.37
CA GLU A 11 12.07 -2.63 -10.16
C GLU A 11 11.22 -1.53 -9.51
N MET A 12 11.01 -1.60 -8.20
CA MET A 12 10.25 -0.59 -7.44
C MET A 12 10.93 0.78 -7.46
N GLU A 13 12.25 0.87 -7.24
CA GLU A 13 13.01 2.13 -7.32
C GLU A 13 12.95 2.73 -8.73
N THR A 14 13.03 1.87 -9.76
CA THR A 14 13.01 2.32 -11.16
C THR A 14 11.63 2.85 -11.57
N LYS A 15 10.56 2.16 -11.16
CA LYS A 15 9.19 2.55 -11.50
C LYS A 15 8.67 3.71 -10.65
N SER A 16 8.95 3.70 -9.35
CA SER A 16 8.43 4.71 -8.43
C SER A 16 9.28 5.98 -8.34
N GLY A 17 10.53 5.93 -8.77
CA GLY A 17 11.47 7.05 -8.64
C GLY A 17 11.89 7.36 -7.20
N GLN A 18 11.47 6.54 -6.22
CA GLN A 18 11.79 6.72 -4.82
C GLN A 18 12.43 5.46 -4.19
N PRO A 19 13.32 5.63 -3.20
CA PRO A 19 13.93 4.51 -2.47
C PRO A 19 13.03 3.99 -1.33
N LEU A 20 11.92 4.66 -1.04
CA LEU A 20 11.07 4.43 0.13
C LEU A 20 9.77 3.73 -0.26
N SER A 21 9.36 2.77 0.56
CA SER A 21 8.02 2.17 0.56
C SER A 21 7.25 2.87 1.69
N PRO A 22 6.03 3.39 1.46
CA PRO A 22 4.99 2.88 0.55
C PRO A 22 4.91 3.55 -0.84
N CYS A 23 4.66 2.73 -1.86
CA CYS A 23 4.24 3.18 -3.21
C CYS A 23 3.29 2.13 -3.81
N VAL A 24 2.32 2.56 -4.60
CA VAL A 24 1.34 1.69 -5.25
C VAL A 24 1.22 2.05 -6.73
N GLU A 25 1.15 1.03 -7.59
CA GLU A 25 0.88 1.19 -9.02
C GLU A 25 -0.60 0.84 -9.28
N ILE A 26 -1.38 1.79 -9.80
CA ILE A 26 -2.80 1.60 -10.14
C ILE A 26 -2.96 1.96 -11.62
N ASN A 27 -3.36 1.00 -12.46
CA ASN A 27 -3.53 1.18 -13.91
C ASN A 27 -2.30 1.79 -14.64
N GLY A 28 -1.10 1.55 -14.14
CA GLY A 28 0.14 2.09 -14.71
C GLY A 28 0.54 3.48 -14.20
N GLU A 29 -0.24 4.08 -13.31
CA GLU A 29 0.13 5.28 -12.56
C GLU A 29 0.72 4.89 -11.21
N ILE A 30 1.92 5.41 -10.91
CA ILE A 30 2.58 5.18 -9.62
C ILE A 30 2.18 6.32 -8.68
N LEU A 31 1.54 5.96 -7.57
CA LEU A 31 1.34 6.83 -6.42
C LEU A 31 2.44 6.55 -5.38
N ALA A 32 3.28 7.54 -5.15
CA ALA A 32 4.43 7.48 -4.25
C ALA A 32 4.10 8.22 -2.94
N ASP A 33 4.48 7.62 -1.79
CA ASP A 33 4.32 8.22 -0.46
C ASP A 33 2.86 8.59 -0.12
N VAL A 34 1.94 7.66 -0.38
CA VAL A 34 0.50 7.82 -0.15
C VAL A 34 0.00 6.99 1.01
N SER A 35 -0.93 7.56 1.76
CA SER A 35 -1.69 6.91 2.83
C SER A 35 -2.89 6.11 2.30
N GLY A 36 -3.52 5.33 3.19
CA GLY A 36 -4.71 4.54 2.85
C GLY A 36 -5.87 5.40 2.33
N GLU A 37 -6.17 6.51 2.99
CA GLU A 37 -7.22 7.45 2.56
C GLU A 37 -7.00 7.99 1.15
N GLU A 38 -5.75 8.35 0.85
CA GLU A 38 -5.42 8.96 -0.44
C GLU A 38 -5.61 7.97 -1.59
N ILE A 39 -5.32 6.68 -1.35
CA ILE A 39 -5.58 5.61 -2.30
C ILE A 39 -7.10 5.41 -2.47
N GLU A 40 -7.86 5.35 -1.38
CA GLU A 40 -9.31 5.17 -1.44
C GLU A 40 -9.96 6.32 -2.23
N GLN A 41 -9.57 7.56 -1.95
CA GLN A 41 -10.06 8.72 -2.69
C GLN A 41 -9.68 8.64 -4.18
N TYR A 42 -8.42 8.32 -4.50
CA TYR A 42 -7.98 8.15 -5.89
C TYR A 42 -8.79 7.07 -6.61
N LEU A 43 -9.07 5.94 -5.97
CA LEU A 43 -9.85 4.85 -6.56
C LEU A 43 -11.31 5.25 -6.83
N VAL A 44 -11.92 6.03 -5.94
CA VAL A 44 -13.29 6.55 -6.11
C VAL A 44 -13.33 7.60 -7.23
N GLU A 45 -12.37 8.52 -7.26
CA GLU A 45 -12.28 9.57 -8.29
C GLU A 45 -12.05 8.98 -9.70
N ASN A 46 -11.28 7.90 -9.79
CA ASN A 46 -11.07 7.16 -11.04
C ASN A 46 -12.21 6.17 -11.37
N GLY A 47 -13.26 6.11 -10.54
CA GLY A 47 -14.42 5.24 -10.76
C GLY A 47 -14.11 3.74 -10.70
N LEU A 48 -13.00 3.36 -10.06
CA LEU A 48 -12.57 1.96 -9.93
C LEU A 48 -13.32 1.24 -8.81
N VAL A 49 -13.75 1.99 -7.79
CA VAL A 49 -14.54 1.50 -6.65
C VAL A 49 -15.66 2.47 -6.30
N ASN A 50 -16.67 1.98 -5.57
CA ASN A 50 -17.68 2.86 -4.97
C ASN A 50 -17.20 3.35 -3.60
N ALA A 51 -17.61 4.57 -3.22
CA ALA A 51 -17.36 5.10 -1.89
C ALA A 51 -17.96 4.19 -0.81
N SER A 52 -17.24 4.02 0.28
CA SER A 52 -17.63 3.23 1.44
C SER A 52 -17.41 4.04 2.70
N ASP A 53 -18.43 4.15 3.55
CA ASP A 53 -18.36 4.79 4.88
C ASP A 53 -17.98 3.78 6.00
N ALA A 54 -17.47 2.61 5.62
CA ALA A 54 -17.04 1.61 6.58
C ALA A 54 -15.81 2.11 7.34
N ALA A 55 -15.97 2.39 8.63
CA ALA A 55 -14.84 2.76 9.48
C ALA A 55 -13.82 1.62 9.58
N THR A 56 -12.54 1.95 9.48
CA THR A 56 -11.43 1.04 9.72
C THR A 56 -11.01 1.12 11.19
N ASP A 57 -10.72 -0.02 11.82
CA ASP A 57 -10.24 -0.09 13.21
C ASP A 57 -8.72 0.12 13.32
N VAL A 58 -8.08 0.51 12.21
CA VAL A 58 -6.63 0.65 12.10
C VAL A 58 -6.24 2.01 11.55
N PRO A 59 -5.11 2.57 12.00
CA PRO A 59 -4.54 3.76 11.38
C PRO A 59 -4.17 3.49 9.93
N THR A 60 -4.51 4.44 9.09
CA THR A 60 -4.44 4.42 7.62
C THR A 60 -3.39 5.41 7.10
N ASN A 61 -3.06 6.42 7.91
CA ASN A 61 -1.94 7.35 7.74
C ASN A 61 -0.96 7.31 8.93
N ALA A 62 -0.64 6.10 9.40
CA ALA A 62 0.40 5.87 10.39
C ALA A 62 0.97 4.45 10.23
N PRO A 63 2.22 4.20 10.66
CA PRO A 63 2.70 2.83 10.78
C PRO A 63 1.79 2.02 11.71
N CYS A 64 1.61 0.74 11.41
CA CYS A 64 0.95 -0.18 12.33
C CYS A 64 1.63 -0.11 13.71
N ALA A 65 0.83 -0.21 14.77
CA ALA A 65 1.39 -0.30 16.11
C ALA A 65 2.29 -1.55 16.17
N SER A 66 3.50 -1.40 16.69
CA SER A 66 4.53 -2.45 16.72
C SER A 66 4.05 -3.75 17.39
N GLU A 67 3.02 -3.69 18.22
CA GLU A 67 2.40 -4.83 18.92
C GLU A 67 1.50 -5.71 18.02
N GLN A 68 1.10 -5.26 16.82
CA GLN A 68 0.19 -6.00 15.92
C GLN A 68 0.89 -6.98 14.96
N HIS A 69 2.23 -7.00 14.92
CA HIS A 69 3.02 -7.90 14.06
C HIS A 69 3.11 -9.36 14.56
N GLY A 70 2.30 -9.74 15.55
CA GLY A 70 2.34 -11.06 16.20
C GLY A 70 1.39 -12.12 15.67
N SER A 71 0.52 -11.80 14.70
CA SER A 71 -0.41 -12.80 14.15
C SER A 71 0.22 -13.51 12.96
N PRO A 72 0.48 -14.84 13.03
CA PRO A 72 0.84 -15.59 11.83
C PRO A 72 -0.34 -15.48 10.86
N VAL A 73 -0.06 -14.95 9.67
CA VAL A 73 -0.99 -14.95 8.56
C VAL A 73 -1.26 -16.44 8.24
N ASP A 74 -2.43 -16.97 8.61
CA ASP A 74 -2.87 -18.32 8.23
C ASP A 74 -3.15 -18.33 6.73
N LEU A 75 -2.07 -18.44 5.95
CA LEU A 75 -2.15 -18.63 4.51
C LEU A 75 -2.61 -20.07 4.28
N ARG A 76 -3.92 -20.27 4.21
CA ARG A 76 -4.50 -21.54 3.76
C ARG A 76 -4.17 -21.73 2.28
N LEU A 77 -3.04 -22.37 2.04
CA LEU A 77 -2.63 -22.94 0.76
C LEU A 77 -3.33 -24.28 0.53
#